data_AF-A0A534GJI7-F1
#
_entry.id   AF-A0A534GJI7-F1
#
_cell.length_a   1.000
_cell.length_b   1.000
_cell.length_c   1.000
_cell.angle_alpha   90.00
_cell.angle_beta   90.00
_cell.angle_gamma   90.00
#
_symmetry.space_group_name_H-M   'P 1'
#
loop_
_entity.id
_entity.type
_entity.pdbx_description
1 polymer ?
#
loop_
_entity_poly.entity_id
_entity_poly.type
_entity_poly.pdbx_seq_one_letter_code
_entity_poly.pdbx_strand_id
1 'polypeptide(L)'
;MRSLLGPLHRWVWLDTARRARKLLRFAETEADGGRDLVRAAEMTTDSLLRRHFLRHARDEQRHAELFRGRGAALLRVLPQPPRSGYRADWLAPGERGLDDLRVEELEVDALLAFLHLSEKSAATDFARYRDVLQHDPPTRAVFEEILRDEAHHMNYTFSQLVRVSPQHHRWLLWRARLGRLWKGYLRLAIALAGGISWLILTVLYFTLLPPFAYFAKRSARQEPAGWRPVSAERNASLDRQY
;
A
#
# COMPACT_ATOMS: atom_id res chain seq x y z
N MET A 1 -5.06 -21.15 16.48
CA MET A 1 -4.85 -19.84 17.14
C MET A 1 -5.64 -18.78 16.39
N ARG A 2 -6.69 -18.22 16.99
CA ARG A 2 -7.45 -17.10 16.40
C ARG A 2 -6.49 -15.91 16.29
N SER A 3 -6.24 -15.44 15.07
CA SER A 3 -5.45 -14.23 14.83
C SER A 3 -6.09 -13.07 15.60
N LEU A 4 -5.29 -12.31 16.36
CA LEU A 4 -5.71 -11.10 17.07
C LEU A 4 -6.36 -10.05 16.12
N LEU A 5 -6.17 -10.21 14.80
CA LEU A 5 -6.74 -9.35 13.75
C LEU A 5 -8.09 -9.84 13.20
N GLY A 6 -8.60 -11.00 13.63
CA GLY A 6 -9.87 -11.56 13.17
C GLY A 6 -11.08 -10.60 13.25
N PRO A 7 -11.25 -9.82 14.34
CA PRO A 7 -12.33 -8.84 14.43
C PRO A 7 -12.22 -7.69 13.42
N LEU A 8 -10.98 -7.23 13.14
CA LEU A 8 -10.71 -6.16 12.17
C LEU A 8 -10.97 -6.63 10.75
N HIS A 9 -10.51 -7.83 10.38
CA HIS A 9 -10.83 -8.42 9.08
C HIS A 9 -12.34 -8.59 8.92
N ARG A 10 -13.03 -9.10 9.95
CA ARG A 10 -14.49 -9.20 9.93
C ARG A 10 -15.16 -7.85 9.71
N TRP A 11 -14.70 -6.79 10.38
CA TRP A 11 -15.23 -5.44 10.20
C TRP A 11 -15.04 -4.90 8.77
N VAL A 12 -13.84 -5.07 8.18
CA VAL A 12 -13.57 -4.63 6.80
C VAL A 12 -14.41 -5.42 5.78
N TRP A 13 -14.60 -6.72 5.98
CA TRP A 13 -15.30 -7.60 5.06
C TRP A 13 -16.83 -7.58 5.21
N LEU A 14 -17.36 -7.08 6.32
CA LEU A 14 -18.80 -6.88 6.55
C LEU A 14 -19.35 -5.66 5.80
N ASP A 15 -18.57 -4.58 5.67
CA ASP A 15 -18.97 -3.38 4.93
C ASP A 15 -18.83 -3.61 3.42
N THR A 16 -19.96 -3.61 2.70
CA THR A 16 -20.02 -3.85 1.25
C THR A 16 -19.17 -2.86 0.44
N ALA A 17 -19.12 -1.59 0.84
CA ALA A 17 -18.35 -0.57 0.13
C ALA A 17 -16.84 -0.74 0.35
N ARG A 18 -16.41 -1.08 1.58
CA ARG A 18 -15.00 -1.40 1.88
C ARG A 18 -14.56 -2.67 1.19
N ARG A 19 -15.40 -3.71 1.20
CA ARG A 19 -15.19 -4.97 0.49
C ARG A 19 -15.01 -4.74 -1.01
N ALA A 20 -15.90 -3.97 -1.64
CA ALA A 20 -15.81 -3.67 -3.06
C ALA A 20 -14.49 -2.96 -3.42
N ARG A 21 -14.10 -1.92 -2.67
CA ARG A 21 -12.83 -1.22 -2.86
C ARG A 21 -11.63 -2.14 -2.66
N LYS A 22 -11.68 -3.03 -1.68
CA LYS A 22 -10.60 -3.99 -1.40
C LYS A 22 -10.41 -4.98 -2.54
N LEU A 23 -11.50 -5.51 -3.10
CA LEU A 23 -11.43 -6.38 -4.28
C LEU A 23 -10.86 -5.66 -5.50
N LEU A 24 -11.22 -4.40 -5.73
CA LEU A 24 -10.64 -3.62 -6.83
C LEU A 24 -9.13 -3.42 -6.67
N ARG A 25 -8.63 -3.27 -5.45
CA ARG A 25 -7.18 -3.23 -5.19
C ARG A 25 -6.50 -4.55 -5.46
N PHE A 26 -7.11 -5.67 -5.04
CA PHE A 26 -6.58 -6.97 -5.43
C PHE A 26 -6.50 -7.13 -6.93
N ALA A 27 -7.48 -6.59 -7.68
CA ALA A 27 -7.44 -6.61 -9.13
C ALA A 27 -6.28 -5.80 -9.73
N GLU A 28 -5.94 -4.66 -9.13
CA GLU A 28 -4.77 -3.86 -9.53
C GLU A 28 -3.49 -4.65 -9.24
N THR A 29 -3.32 -5.10 -8.00
CA THR A 29 -2.11 -5.81 -7.60
C THR A 29 -1.89 -7.14 -8.35
N GLU A 30 -2.96 -7.86 -8.77
CA GLU A 30 -2.81 -9.09 -9.59
C GLU A 30 -2.40 -8.73 -11.02
N ALA A 31 -3.03 -7.69 -11.58
CA ALA A 31 -2.67 -7.24 -12.92
C ALA A 31 -1.22 -6.76 -12.98
N ASP A 32 -0.72 -6.17 -11.89
CA ASP A 32 0.66 -5.71 -11.76
C ASP A 32 1.61 -6.91 -11.64
N GLY A 33 1.32 -7.87 -10.76
CA GLY A 33 2.07 -9.13 -10.65
C GLY A 33 2.14 -9.91 -11.96
N GLY A 34 1.05 -9.94 -12.72
CA GLY A 34 1.02 -10.53 -14.05
C GLY A 34 1.99 -9.86 -15.04
N ARG A 35 2.12 -8.52 -14.99
CA ARG A 35 3.08 -7.79 -15.84
C ARG A 35 4.52 -8.08 -15.43
N ASP A 36 4.80 -8.14 -14.14
CA ASP A 36 6.12 -8.49 -13.62
C ASP A 36 6.53 -9.91 -14.03
N LEU A 37 5.59 -10.86 -14.04
CA LEU A 37 5.83 -12.23 -14.51
C LEU A 37 6.08 -12.29 -16.02
N VAL A 38 5.38 -11.51 -16.83
CA VAL A 38 5.70 -11.38 -18.27
C VAL A 38 7.11 -10.85 -18.44
N ARG A 39 7.49 -9.82 -17.68
CA ARG A 39 8.84 -9.25 -17.71
C ARG A 39 9.90 -10.28 -17.32
N ALA A 40 9.65 -11.06 -16.27
CA ALA A 40 10.53 -12.15 -15.86
C ALA A 40 10.70 -13.22 -16.94
N ALA A 41 9.63 -13.50 -17.71
CA ALA A 41 9.66 -14.43 -18.82
C ALA A 41 10.52 -13.93 -19.99
N GLU A 42 10.55 -12.63 -20.25
CA GLU A 42 11.42 -12.00 -21.24
C GLU A 42 12.90 -12.09 -20.85
N MET A 43 13.19 -11.88 -19.57
CA MET A 43 14.56 -11.80 -19.05
C MET A 43 15.21 -13.17 -18.84
N THR A 44 14.43 -14.21 -18.57
CA THR A 44 14.99 -15.55 -18.36
C THR A 44 15.42 -16.19 -19.68
N THR A 45 16.58 -16.85 -19.68
CA THR A 45 17.08 -17.66 -20.80
C THR A 45 16.54 -19.09 -20.76
N ASP A 46 15.99 -19.54 -19.63
CA ASP A 46 15.46 -20.88 -19.45
C ASP A 46 14.03 -20.98 -20.02
N SER A 47 13.86 -21.81 -21.05
CA SER A 47 12.59 -21.99 -21.76
C SER A 47 11.48 -22.61 -20.90
N LEU A 48 11.84 -23.46 -19.93
CA LEU A 48 10.90 -24.05 -18.99
C LEU A 48 10.40 -22.99 -18.00
N LEU A 49 11.31 -22.17 -17.46
CA LEU A 49 10.93 -21.05 -16.58
C LEU A 49 10.08 -20.03 -17.31
N ARG A 50 10.46 -19.66 -18.53
CA ARG A 50 9.67 -18.76 -19.37
C ARG A 50 8.24 -19.25 -19.53
N ARG A 51 8.05 -20.54 -19.82
CA ARG A 51 6.71 -21.14 -19.93
C ARG A 51 5.93 -21.05 -18.61
N HIS A 52 6.59 -21.32 -17.47
CA HIS A 52 5.95 -21.22 -16.16
C HIS A 52 5.54 -19.78 -15.83
N PHE A 53 6.41 -18.80 -16.05
CA PHE A 53 6.10 -17.39 -15.81
C PHE A 53 4.97 -16.89 -16.70
N LEU A 54 4.94 -17.25 -17.99
CA LEU A 54 3.82 -16.85 -18.87
C LEU A 54 2.49 -17.50 -18.48
N ARG A 55 2.50 -18.77 -18.03
CA ARG A 55 1.28 -19.40 -17.49
C ARG A 55 0.84 -18.69 -16.22
N HIS A 56 1.76 -18.42 -15.30
CA HIS A 56 1.45 -17.73 -14.06
C HIS A 56 0.88 -16.33 -14.33
N ALA A 57 1.50 -15.55 -15.21
CA ALA A 57 1.00 -14.23 -15.62
C ALA A 57 -0.44 -14.26 -16.16
N ARG A 58 -0.80 -15.32 -16.90
CA ARG A 58 -2.17 -15.52 -17.38
C ARG A 58 -3.15 -15.82 -16.25
N ASP A 59 -2.73 -16.61 -15.27
CA ASP A 59 -3.54 -16.89 -14.09
C ASP A 59 -3.75 -15.60 -13.28
N GLU A 60 -2.71 -14.79 -13.10
CA GLU A 60 -2.81 -13.49 -12.43
C GLU A 60 -3.77 -12.53 -13.13
N GLN A 61 -3.70 -12.45 -14.46
CA GLN A 61 -4.66 -11.65 -15.22
C GLN A 61 -6.10 -12.15 -15.03
N ARG A 62 -6.32 -13.47 -14.98
CA ARG A 62 -7.64 -14.05 -14.68
C ARG A 62 -8.09 -13.67 -13.27
N HIS A 63 -7.22 -13.75 -12.27
CA HIS A 63 -7.52 -13.34 -10.89
C HIS A 63 -7.89 -11.87 -10.82
N ALA A 64 -7.16 -11.01 -11.54
CA ALA A 64 -7.45 -9.59 -11.65
C ALA A 64 -8.87 -9.34 -12.18
N GLU A 65 -9.27 -10.08 -13.21
CA GLU A 65 -10.59 -9.99 -13.81
C GLU A 65 -11.70 -10.46 -12.86
N LEU A 66 -11.50 -11.58 -12.16
CA LEU A 66 -12.44 -12.08 -11.15
C LEU A 66 -12.66 -11.05 -10.03
N PHE A 67 -11.58 -10.51 -9.49
CA PHE A 67 -11.63 -9.47 -8.46
C PHE A 67 -12.31 -8.19 -8.96
N ARG A 68 -11.94 -7.73 -10.16
CA ARG A 68 -12.51 -6.52 -10.77
C ARG A 68 -14.00 -6.67 -11.03
N GLY A 69 -14.40 -7.81 -11.61
CA GLY A 69 -15.79 -8.13 -11.88
C GLY A 69 -16.62 -8.16 -10.61
N ARG A 70 -16.13 -8.82 -9.56
CA ARG A 70 -16.85 -8.89 -8.28
C ARG A 70 -16.90 -7.53 -7.57
N GLY A 71 -15.80 -6.79 -7.53
CA GLY A 71 -15.73 -5.46 -6.94
C GLY A 71 -16.70 -4.48 -7.62
N ALA A 72 -16.73 -4.47 -8.96
CA ALA A 72 -17.65 -3.65 -9.74
C ALA A 72 -19.12 -4.04 -9.51
N ALA A 73 -19.42 -5.35 -9.43
CA ALA A 73 -20.76 -5.83 -9.14
C ALA A 73 -21.27 -5.35 -7.77
N LEU A 74 -20.42 -5.35 -6.74
CA LEU A 74 -20.78 -4.83 -5.42
C LEU A 74 -21.02 -3.31 -5.44
N LEU A 75 -20.21 -2.55 -6.18
CA LEU A 75 -20.41 -1.09 -6.30
C LEU A 75 -21.73 -0.71 -6.96
N ARG A 76 -22.20 -1.50 -7.95
CA ARG A 76 -23.47 -1.23 -8.65
C ARG A 76 -24.71 -1.35 -7.76
N VAL A 77 -24.65 -2.17 -6.71
CA VAL A 77 -25.76 -2.42 -5.78
C VAL A 77 -25.79 -1.40 -4.64
N LEU A 78 -24.70 -0.65 -4.43
CA LEU A 78 -24.66 0.36 -3.38
C LEU A 78 -25.49 1.60 -3.77
N PRO A 79 -26.35 2.13 -2.86
CA PRO A 79 -26.90 3.46 -3.00
C PRO A 79 -25.75 4.48 -3.13
N GLN A 80 -25.92 5.55 -3.91
CA GLN A 80 -24.86 6.53 -4.19
C GLN A 80 -24.03 6.87 -2.93
N PRO A 81 -22.68 6.93 -3.06
CA PRO A 81 -21.81 6.92 -1.90
C PRO A 81 -21.94 8.22 -1.08
N PRO A 82 -22.00 8.16 0.26
CA PRO A 82 -21.72 9.34 1.07
C PRO A 82 -20.26 9.78 0.83
N ARG A 83 -20.08 11.11 0.67
CA ARG A 83 -18.82 11.78 0.30
C ARG A 83 -17.72 11.78 1.39
N SER A 84 -17.76 10.94 2.42
CA SER A 84 -16.72 10.93 3.46
C SER A 84 -15.66 9.83 3.24
N GLY A 85 -14.51 10.27 2.73
CA GLY A 85 -13.33 9.44 2.55
C GLY A 85 -12.64 9.16 3.87
N TYR A 86 -12.90 8.01 4.48
CA TYR A 86 -11.91 7.35 5.32
C TYR A 86 -11.26 6.22 4.50
N ARG A 87 -10.16 6.56 3.81
CA ARG A 87 -9.23 5.58 3.23
C ARG A 87 -8.50 4.89 4.39
N ALA A 88 -9.06 3.79 4.84
CA ALA A 88 -8.34 2.86 5.71
C ALA A 88 -7.28 2.08 4.91
N ASP A 89 -6.39 2.80 4.22
CA ASP A 89 -5.26 2.23 3.47
C ASP A 89 -4.27 1.53 4.42
N TRP A 90 -4.38 1.83 5.71
CA TRP A 90 -3.51 1.32 6.76
C TRP A 90 -4.00 -0.01 7.38
N LEU A 91 -5.24 -0.45 7.16
CA LEU A 91 -5.74 -1.70 7.78
C LEU A 91 -5.57 -2.95 6.91
N ALA A 92 -4.95 -2.81 5.74
CA ALA A 92 -4.58 -3.90 4.85
C ALA A 92 -3.13 -3.76 4.31
N PRO A 93 -2.09 -3.54 5.14
CA PRO A 93 -0.74 -3.32 4.62
C PRO A 93 -0.04 -4.66 4.34
N GLY A 94 0.42 -4.86 3.09
CA GLY A 94 1.35 -5.93 2.73
C GLY A 94 0.75 -7.14 2.01
N GLU A 95 -0.44 -7.01 1.42
CA GLU A 95 -1.23 -8.18 1.00
C GLU A 95 -0.69 -8.95 -0.22
N ARG A 96 0.29 -8.44 -0.99
CA ARG A 96 1.06 -9.26 -1.95
C ARG A 96 2.56 -9.17 -1.90
N GLY A 97 3.13 -8.10 -1.34
CA GLY A 97 4.58 -7.87 -1.42
C GLY A 97 5.11 -7.60 -2.83
N LEU A 98 4.34 -7.90 -3.89
CA LEU A 98 4.65 -7.66 -5.31
C LEU A 98 4.70 -6.19 -5.69
N ASP A 99 4.04 -5.28 -4.95
CA ASP A 99 4.05 -3.82 -5.23
C ASP A 99 5.46 -3.19 -5.32
N ASP A 100 6.50 -3.92 -4.91
CA ASP A 100 7.89 -3.51 -4.82
C ASP A 100 8.83 -4.47 -5.59
N LEU A 101 8.28 -5.38 -6.41
CA LEU A 101 9.05 -6.35 -7.17
C LEU A 101 9.76 -5.63 -8.33
N ARG A 102 11.09 -5.59 -8.27
CA ARG A 102 11.94 -5.09 -9.37
C ARG A 102 12.59 -6.28 -10.05
N VAL A 103 11.90 -6.80 -11.05
CA VAL A 103 12.34 -8.01 -11.78
C VAL A 103 13.72 -7.80 -12.39
N GLU A 104 14.03 -6.57 -12.82
CA GLU A 104 15.32 -6.22 -13.42
C GLU A 104 16.51 -6.27 -12.45
N GLU A 105 16.27 -6.11 -11.16
CA GLU A 105 17.32 -6.06 -10.13
C GLU A 105 17.56 -7.42 -9.45
N LEU A 106 16.73 -8.43 -9.76
CA LEU A 106 16.76 -9.73 -9.10
C LEU A 106 17.31 -10.83 -10.00
N GLU A 107 18.25 -11.58 -9.45
CA GLU A 107 18.65 -12.87 -10.00
C GLU A 107 17.47 -13.85 -9.99
N VAL A 108 17.46 -14.78 -10.96
CA VAL A 108 16.34 -15.70 -11.19
C VAL A 108 15.99 -16.55 -9.96
N ASP A 109 16.97 -16.94 -9.17
CA ASP A 109 16.78 -17.72 -7.94
C ASP A 109 16.18 -16.87 -6.80
N ALA A 110 16.62 -15.62 -6.65
CA ALA A 110 16.04 -14.65 -5.73
C ALA A 110 14.59 -14.31 -6.10
N LEU A 111 14.30 -14.16 -7.40
CA LEU A 111 12.93 -13.97 -7.90
C LEU A 111 12.04 -15.17 -7.56
N LEU A 112 12.49 -16.40 -7.82
CA LEU A 112 11.72 -17.61 -7.50
C LEU A 112 11.47 -17.76 -5.99
N ALA A 113 12.46 -17.42 -5.15
CA ALA A 113 12.31 -17.42 -3.70
C ALA A 113 11.30 -16.36 -3.24
N PHE A 114 11.31 -15.18 -3.88
CA PHE A 114 10.37 -14.12 -3.59
C PHE A 114 8.94 -14.50 -3.98
N LEU A 115 8.73 -15.02 -5.20
CA LEU A 115 7.45 -15.52 -5.70
C LEU A 115 6.88 -16.62 -4.79
N HIS A 116 7.70 -17.60 -4.40
CA HIS A 116 7.25 -18.65 -3.50
C HIS A 116 6.72 -18.11 -2.15
N LEU A 117 7.38 -17.10 -1.59
CA LEU A 117 6.91 -16.47 -0.36
C LEU A 117 5.70 -15.55 -0.59
N SER A 118 5.55 -14.91 -1.75
CA SER A 118 4.36 -14.07 -2.03
C SER A 118 3.13 -14.96 -2.11
N GLU A 119 3.20 -16.04 -2.89
CA GLU A 119 2.08 -16.98 -3.04
C GLU A 119 1.69 -17.62 -1.72
N LYS A 120 2.68 -18.01 -0.91
CA LYS A 120 2.39 -18.54 0.42
C LYS A 120 1.66 -17.54 1.32
N SER A 121 2.02 -16.26 1.22
CA SER A 121 1.36 -15.20 1.98
C SER A 121 -0.05 -14.95 1.46
N ALA A 122 -0.20 -14.80 0.15
CA ALA A 122 -1.48 -14.59 -0.54
C ALA A 122 -2.45 -15.73 -0.22
N ALA A 123 -2.04 -16.99 -0.39
CA ALA A 123 -2.84 -18.15 -0.02
C ALA A 123 -3.27 -18.15 1.46
N THR A 124 -2.38 -17.74 2.36
CA THR A 124 -2.70 -17.66 3.79
C THR A 124 -3.75 -16.59 4.08
N ASP A 125 -3.62 -15.42 3.47
CA ASP A 125 -4.54 -14.30 3.67
C ASP A 125 -5.89 -14.53 2.98
N PHE A 126 -5.89 -15.08 1.77
CA PHE A 126 -7.10 -15.48 1.04
C PHE A 126 -7.87 -16.58 1.76
N ALA A 127 -7.19 -17.55 2.38
CA ALA A 127 -7.85 -18.55 3.22
C ALA A 127 -8.56 -17.90 4.40
N ARG A 128 -7.93 -16.91 5.06
CA ARG A 128 -8.57 -16.14 6.15
C ARG A 128 -9.76 -15.34 5.64
N TYR A 129 -9.68 -14.73 4.47
CA TYR A 129 -10.79 -13.96 3.90
C TYR A 129 -11.98 -14.84 3.53
N ARG A 130 -11.71 -15.99 2.90
CA ARG A 130 -12.72 -17.02 2.62
C ARG A 130 -13.48 -17.42 3.90
N ASP A 131 -12.76 -17.65 4.99
CA ASP A 131 -13.37 -18.09 6.26
C ASP A 131 -14.26 -17.02 6.90
N VAL A 132 -13.96 -15.74 6.66
CA VAL A 132 -14.75 -14.60 7.16
C VAL A 132 -15.95 -14.29 6.26
N LEU A 133 -15.88 -14.63 4.96
CA LEU A 133 -16.89 -14.32 3.93
C LEU A 133 -18.10 -15.27 3.89
N GLN A 134 -18.43 -15.96 4.99
CA GLN A 134 -19.57 -16.90 5.03
C GLN A 134 -20.91 -16.25 4.65
N HIS A 135 -21.06 -14.95 4.90
CA HIS A 135 -22.24 -14.15 4.59
C HIS A 135 -22.31 -13.64 3.14
N ASP A 136 -21.26 -13.83 2.33
CA ASP A 136 -21.24 -13.44 0.91
C ASP A 136 -20.69 -14.58 0.04
N PRO A 137 -21.53 -15.59 -0.28
CA PRO A 137 -21.10 -16.77 -1.04
C PRO A 137 -20.48 -16.44 -2.40
N PRO A 138 -21.01 -15.47 -3.19
CA PRO A 138 -20.38 -15.08 -4.45
C PRO A 138 -18.96 -14.53 -4.30
N THR A 139 -18.66 -13.72 -3.27
CA THR A 139 -17.28 -13.26 -3.04
C THR A 139 -16.41 -14.40 -2.51
N ARG A 140 -16.97 -15.28 -1.67
CA ARG A 140 -16.24 -16.47 -1.18
C ARG A 140 -15.78 -17.38 -2.32
N ALA A 141 -16.64 -17.58 -3.32
CA ALA A 141 -16.33 -18.40 -4.50
C ALA A 141 -15.12 -17.87 -5.29
N VAL A 142 -14.98 -16.55 -5.42
CA VAL A 142 -13.81 -15.92 -6.06
C VAL A 142 -12.52 -16.31 -5.34
N PHE A 143 -12.49 -16.21 -4.00
CA PHE A 143 -11.32 -16.62 -3.22
C PHE A 143 -11.06 -18.13 -3.28
N GLU A 144 -12.10 -18.96 -3.32
CA GLU A 144 -11.95 -20.42 -3.45
C GLU A 144 -11.35 -20.82 -4.80
N GLU A 145 -11.72 -20.13 -5.88
CA GLU A 145 -11.14 -20.36 -7.21
C GLU A 145 -9.65 -19.99 -7.22
N ILE A 146 -9.33 -18.78 -6.77
CA ILE A 146 -7.95 -18.26 -6.74
C ILE A 146 -7.05 -19.15 -5.87
N LEU A 147 -7.51 -19.57 -4.68
CA LEU A 147 -6.74 -20.44 -3.78
C LEU A 147 -6.28 -21.76 -4.40
N ARG A 148 -6.99 -22.27 -5.42
CA ARG A 148 -6.57 -23.49 -6.12
C ARG A 148 -5.35 -23.23 -7.00
N ASP A 149 -5.32 -22.07 -7.65
CA ASP A 149 -4.23 -21.65 -8.52
C ASP A 149 -2.98 -21.34 -7.68
N GLU A 150 -3.15 -20.64 -6.55
CA GLU A 150 -2.08 -20.33 -5.58
C GLU A 150 -1.30 -21.58 -5.14
N ALA A 151 -2.00 -22.69 -4.89
CA ALA A 151 -1.36 -23.95 -4.51
C ALA A 151 -0.47 -24.50 -5.64
N HIS A 152 -0.89 -24.34 -6.90
CA HIS A 152 -0.07 -24.69 -8.05
C HIS A 152 1.14 -23.76 -8.17
N HIS A 153 0.93 -22.45 -7.95
CA HIS A 153 1.98 -21.43 -8.01
C HIS A 153 3.06 -21.65 -6.95
N MET A 154 2.67 -21.93 -5.71
CA MET A 154 3.57 -22.32 -4.63
C MET A 154 4.41 -23.56 -4.96
N ASN A 155 3.77 -24.59 -5.55
CA ASN A 155 4.44 -25.85 -5.86
C ASN A 155 5.48 -25.68 -6.97
N TYR A 156 5.11 -25.01 -8.07
CA TYR A 156 6.04 -24.86 -9.17
C TYR A 156 7.20 -23.93 -8.76
N THR A 157 6.94 -22.80 -8.08
CA THR A 157 7.99 -21.86 -7.65
C THR A 157 9.01 -22.55 -6.75
N PHE A 158 8.55 -23.40 -5.83
CA PHE A 158 9.43 -24.20 -4.99
C PHE A 158 10.24 -25.22 -5.80
N SER A 159 9.60 -26.00 -6.68
CA SER A 159 10.30 -27.01 -7.49
C SER A 159 11.37 -26.39 -8.40
N GLN A 160 11.08 -25.22 -8.96
CA GLN A 160 11.98 -24.49 -9.84
C GLN A 160 13.12 -23.85 -9.05
N LEU A 161 12.85 -23.33 -7.84
CA LEU A 161 13.89 -22.83 -6.96
C LEU A 161 14.89 -23.92 -6.57
N VAL A 162 14.40 -25.11 -6.24
CA VAL A 162 15.25 -26.28 -5.93
C VAL A 162 16.06 -26.71 -7.15
N ARG A 163 15.48 -26.66 -8.36
CA ARG A 163 16.18 -26.99 -9.60
C ARG A 163 17.30 -26.00 -9.93
N VAL A 164 17.03 -24.70 -9.81
CA VAL A 164 17.97 -23.64 -10.21
C VAL A 164 19.05 -23.40 -9.15
N SER A 165 18.72 -23.54 -7.86
CA SER A 165 19.65 -23.26 -6.75
C SER A 165 19.60 -24.33 -5.65
N PRO A 166 20.02 -25.58 -5.96
CA PRO A 166 19.89 -26.72 -5.03
C PRO A 166 20.70 -26.55 -3.73
N GLN A 167 21.77 -25.77 -3.73
CA GLN A 167 22.65 -25.59 -2.56
C GLN A 167 22.27 -24.37 -1.69
N HIS A 168 21.64 -23.33 -2.26
CA HIS A 168 21.41 -22.06 -1.56
C HIS A 168 19.92 -21.72 -1.35
N HIS A 169 18.98 -22.59 -1.76
CA HIS A 169 17.55 -22.33 -1.67
C HIS A 169 17.07 -21.91 -0.26
N ARG A 170 17.61 -22.50 0.81
CA ARG A 170 17.20 -22.17 2.20
C ARG A 170 17.62 -20.76 2.61
N TRP A 171 18.82 -20.34 2.19
CA TRP A 171 19.36 -19.02 2.51
C TRP A 171 18.64 -17.93 1.73
N LEU A 172 18.35 -18.16 0.44
CA LEU A 172 17.59 -17.24 -0.40
C LEU A 172 16.19 -17.00 0.16
N LEU A 173 15.50 -18.06 0.59
CA LEU A 173 14.20 -17.94 1.27
C LEU A 173 14.32 -17.16 2.59
N TRP A 174 15.41 -17.33 3.34
CA TRP A 174 15.65 -16.60 4.59
C TRP A 174 15.94 -15.11 4.35
N ARG A 175 16.77 -14.79 3.36
CA ARG A 175 17.08 -13.41 2.95
C ARG A 175 15.83 -12.69 2.43
N ALA A 176 15.01 -13.37 1.63
CA ALA A 176 13.72 -12.84 1.17
C ALA A 176 12.77 -12.55 2.35
N ARG A 177 12.74 -13.41 3.38
CA ARG A 177 11.98 -13.15 4.63
C ARG A 177 12.52 -11.95 5.40
N LEU A 178 13.83 -11.86 5.59
CA LEU A 178 14.49 -10.74 6.27
C LEU A 178 14.18 -9.40 5.57
N GLY A 179 14.29 -9.35 4.24
CA GLY A 179 13.97 -8.15 3.47
C GLY A 179 12.52 -7.70 3.67
N ARG A 180 11.57 -8.64 3.71
CA ARG A 180 10.17 -8.34 4.03
C ARG A 180 9.97 -7.82 5.45
N LEU A 181 10.59 -8.46 6.45
CA LEU A 181 10.50 -8.05 7.85
C LEU A 181 11.08 -6.65 8.05
N TRP A 182 12.21 -6.35 7.41
CA TRP A 182 12.84 -5.03 7.44
C TRP A 182 11.96 -3.95 6.80
N LYS A 183 11.32 -4.24 5.67
CA LYS A 183 10.36 -3.32 5.03
C LYS A 183 9.08 -3.13 5.85
N GLY A 184 8.62 -4.17 6.55
CA GLY A 184 7.51 -4.06 7.51
C GLY A 184 7.86 -3.12 8.67
N TYR A 185 9.07 -3.25 9.19
CA TYR A 185 9.63 -2.36 10.22
C TYR A 185 9.73 -0.90 9.74
N LEU A 186 10.30 -0.65 8.55
CA LEU A 186 10.41 0.71 8.00
C LEU A 186 9.05 1.38 7.80
N ARG A 187 8.04 0.62 7.35
CA ARG A 187 6.67 1.14 7.20
C ARG A 187 6.02 1.48 8.54
N LEU A 188 6.22 0.64 9.55
CA LEU A 188 5.77 0.93 10.91
C LEU A 188 6.46 2.19 11.46
N ALA A 189 7.77 2.34 11.21
CA ALA A 189 8.55 3.51 11.61
C ALA A 189 8.06 4.80 10.93
N ILE A 190 7.77 4.77 9.63
CA ILE A 190 7.21 5.93 8.90
C ILE A 190 5.82 6.29 9.43
N ALA A 191 4.98 5.31 9.74
CA ALA A 191 3.64 5.55 10.26
C ALA A 191 3.68 6.14 11.69
N LEU A 192 4.58 5.66 12.55
CA LEU A 192 4.87 6.25 13.85
C LEU A 192 5.42 7.68 13.72
N ALA A 193 6.33 7.90 12.78
CA ALA A 193 6.88 9.23 12.50
C ALA A 193 5.80 10.20 12.04
N GLY A 194 4.86 9.77 11.19
CA GLY A 194 3.72 10.59 10.77
C GLY A 194 2.81 11.00 11.94
N GLY A 195 2.53 10.06 12.87
CA GLY A 195 1.76 10.36 14.07
C GLY A 195 2.47 11.32 15.04
N ILE A 196 3.78 11.12 15.23
CA ILE A 196 4.62 11.99 16.06
C ILE A 196 4.75 13.38 15.43
N SER A 197 4.97 13.48 14.12
CA SER A 197 5.01 14.75 13.39
C SER A 197 3.69 15.50 13.50
N TRP A 198 2.55 14.81 13.35
CA TRP A 198 1.23 15.44 13.52
C TRP A 198 1.04 15.97 14.95
N LEU A 199 1.43 15.20 15.96
CA LEU A 199 1.36 15.62 17.37
C LEU A 199 2.24 16.85 17.63
N ILE A 200 3.50 16.81 17.18
CA ILE A 200 4.46 17.93 17.34
C ILE A 200 3.94 19.17 16.61
N LEU A 201 3.49 19.04 15.36
CA LEU A 201 2.90 20.15 14.60
C LEU A 201 1.67 20.72 15.29
N THR A 202 0.82 19.88 15.88
CA THR A 202 -0.38 20.32 16.61
C THR A 202 0.02 21.10 17.87
N VAL A 203 0.97 20.57 18.65
CA VAL A 203 1.49 21.25 19.84
C VAL A 203 2.14 22.57 19.46
N LEU A 204 3.03 22.60 18.46
CA LEU A 204 3.66 23.82 17.96
C LEU A 204 2.61 24.82 17.47
N TYR A 205 1.63 24.38 16.68
CA TYR A 205 0.54 25.22 16.20
C TYR A 205 -0.20 25.88 17.36
N PHE A 206 -0.65 25.11 18.35
CA PHE A 206 -1.43 25.64 19.48
C PHE A 206 -0.59 26.35 20.55
N THR A 207 0.74 26.22 20.55
CA THR A 207 1.61 26.89 21.52
C THR A 207 2.28 28.13 20.96
N LEU A 208 2.68 28.13 19.68
CA LEU A 208 3.38 29.24 19.03
C LEU A 208 2.41 30.24 18.39
N LEU A 209 1.32 29.83 17.74
CA LEU A 209 0.43 30.81 17.11
C LEU A 209 -0.24 31.77 18.09
N PRO A 210 -0.75 31.34 19.26
CA PRO A 210 -1.44 32.26 20.18
C PRO A 210 -0.58 33.45 20.66
N PRO A 211 0.68 33.27 21.11
CA PRO A 211 1.51 34.40 21.51
C PRO A 211 1.84 35.31 20.32
N PHE A 212 2.17 34.77 19.15
CA PHE A 212 2.45 35.60 17.96
C PHE A 212 1.20 36.37 17.49
N ALA A 213 0.03 35.75 17.48
CA ALA A 213 -1.23 36.42 17.17
C ALA A 213 -1.57 37.51 18.20
N TYR A 214 -1.27 37.27 19.47
CA TYR A 214 -1.45 38.26 20.54
C TYR A 214 -0.51 39.47 20.37
N PHE A 215 0.79 39.24 20.12
CA PHE A 215 1.76 40.30 19.86
C PHE A 215 1.44 41.08 18.58
N ALA A 216 1.07 40.40 17.50
CA ALA A 216 0.64 41.04 16.25
C ALA A 216 -0.60 41.92 16.47
N LYS A 217 -1.61 41.42 17.18
CA LYS A 217 -2.82 42.20 17.52
C LYS A 217 -2.50 43.38 18.43
N ARG A 218 -1.54 43.24 19.34
CA ARG A 218 -1.07 44.33 20.21
C ARG A 218 -0.29 45.39 19.42
N SER A 219 0.57 44.99 18.48
CA SER A 219 1.30 45.89 17.59
C SER A 219 0.36 46.64 16.65
N ALA A 220 -0.61 45.94 16.05
CA ALA A 220 -1.61 46.55 15.17
C ALA A 220 -2.52 47.57 15.89
N ARG A 221 -2.65 47.48 17.22
CA ARG A 221 -3.33 48.50 18.04
C ARG A 221 -2.45 49.71 18.37
N GLN A 222 -1.13 49.55 18.30
CA GLN A 222 -0.16 50.62 18.49
C GLN A 222 0.18 51.33 17.18
N GLU A 223 -0.11 50.70 16.04
CA GLU A 223 -0.05 51.37 14.75
C GLU A 223 -1.18 52.40 14.65
N PRO A 224 -0.85 53.68 14.39
CA PRO A 224 -1.86 54.70 14.20
C PRO A 224 -2.64 54.38 12.92
N ALA A 225 -3.97 54.32 13.03
CA ALA A 225 -4.83 54.09 11.88
C ALA A 225 -4.78 55.29 10.93
N GLY A 226 -4.42 55.05 9.67
CA GLY A 226 -4.43 56.03 8.58
C GLY A 226 -3.05 56.58 8.19
N TRP A 227 -3.04 57.35 7.10
CA TRP A 227 -1.85 58.03 6.61
C TRP A 227 -1.50 59.21 7.52
N ARG A 228 -0.30 59.21 8.10
CA ARG A 228 0.22 60.37 8.83
C ARG A 228 1.05 61.24 7.89
N PRO A 229 0.84 62.57 7.87
CA PRO A 229 1.74 63.48 7.16
C PRO A 229 3.12 63.43 7.83
N VAL A 230 4.16 63.24 7.02
CA VAL A 230 5.56 63.33 7.48
C VAL A 230 5.82 64.76 7.94
N SER A 231 6.37 64.94 9.15
CA SER A 231 6.63 66.27 9.70
C SER A 231 7.65 67.03 8.84
N ALA A 232 7.37 68.31 8.55
CA ALA A 232 8.22 69.15 7.70
C ALA A 232 9.64 69.34 8.26
N GLU A 233 9.85 69.19 9.57
CA GLU A 233 11.17 69.19 10.21
C GLU A 233 12.10 68.09 9.68
N ARG A 234 11.56 66.93 9.28
CA ARG A 234 12.35 65.84 8.70
C ARG A 234 12.80 66.16 7.26
N ASN A 235 12.09 67.05 6.56
CA ASN A 235 12.48 67.52 5.23
C ASN A 235 13.44 68.72 5.28
N ALA A 236 13.42 69.52 6.35
CA ALA A 236 14.35 70.63 6.54
C ALA A 236 15.83 70.18 6.65
N SER A 237 16.10 68.91 6.99
CA SER A 237 17.45 68.35 6.98
C SER A 237 17.95 67.94 5.59
N LEU A 238 17.06 67.84 4.60
CA LEU A 238 17.43 67.52 3.22
C LEU A 238 17.77 68.79 2.41
N ASP A 239 17.19 69.95 2.76
CA ASP A 239 17.51 71.24 2.13
C ASP A 239 18.87 71.84 2.56
N ARG A 240 19.61 71.18 3.47
CA ARG A 240 21.00 71.57 3.82
C ARG A 240 22.08 70.79 3.04
N GLN A 241 21.69 69.91 2.13
CA GLN A 241 22.64 69.07 1.37
C GLN A 241 22.83 69.49 -0.10
N TYR A 242 22.39 70.68 -0.49
CA TYR A 242 22.71 71.29 -1.79
C TYR A 242 23.14 72.74 -1.63
#